data_AF-A0A1M5Q237-F1
#
_entry.id   AF-A0A1M5Q237-F1
#
_cell.length_a   1.000
_cell.length_b   1.000
_cell.length_c   1.000
_cell.angle_alpha   90.00
_cell.angle_beta   90.00
_cell.angle_gamma   90.00
#
_symmetry.space_group_name_H-M   'P 1'
#
loop_
_entity.id
_entity.type
_entity.pdbx_description
1 polymer ?
#
loop_
_entity_poly.entity_id
_entity_poly.type
_entity_poly.pdbx_seq_one_letter_code
_entity_poly.pdbx_strand_id
1 'polypeptide(L)'
;MKAFSSCLMGLVTLFSVPANAVTVKEARASYTYVNKALRENAPLRDIDTAVLRNHAQVLNEALDTFSIGPQGYRMLLDAHLNAEEILIKQAQLMDLPYDVSAIQISLDRLDALIPSLEKGQGGMLYTAGHVASYILEDKELAYQYWLGCAELAHPGCMNIMATSYESGVGTMPQDEASAVYWHKEVVDTGTYARCAGGFSAASLALLQFTGVETGEPIQYWLDKADNLLQQIVDAENDPQACNLSEVDLLNWLFTQNDEALERLKAFEFDTTNDYGMSRNLVRDALLQTDDFNVFAEIMPAIVDDYQRCRAASLFALKVYDQPDQLREIQQYVRELPPFDCGRSQATVNRLLSLHI
;
A
#
# COMPACT_ATOMS: atom_id res chain seq x y z
N MET A 1 53.02 24.22 -69.49
CA MET A 1 53.49 22.82 -69.35
C MET A 1 53.89 22.65 -67.89
N LYS A 2 53.36 21.76 -67.04
CA LYS A 2 52.57 20.52 -67.16
C LYS A 2 51.51 20.48 -66.04
N ALA A 3 50.52 19.60 -66.23
CA ALA A 3 49.35 19.32 -65.40
C ALA A 3 49.58 18.32 -64.24
N PHE A 4 48.46 18.05 -63.53
CA PHE A 4 48.08 16.97 -62.57
C PHE A 4 47.89 17.49 -61.12
N SER A 5 46.68 17.71 -60.58
CA SER A 5 45.45 16.90 -60.39
C SER A 5 45.52 15.87 -59.25
N SER A 6 44.51 15.98 -58.34
CA SER A 6 44.02 14.99 -57.35
C SER A 6 44.83 14.84 -56.06
N CYS A 7 44.27 14.56 -54.87
CA CYS A 7 42.90 14.26 -54.46
C CYS A 7 42.75 14.52 -52.96
N LEU A 8 41.57 14.99 -52.54
CA LEU A 8 41.09 14.98 -51.17
C LEU A 8 41.02 13.53 -50.65
N MET A 9 41.61 13.24 -49.49
CA MET A 9 41.18 12.11 -48.67
C MET A 9 40.93 12.63 -47.26
N GLY A 10 39.64 12.84 -46.96
CA GLY A 10 39.16 13.04 -45.61
C GLY A 10 39.38 11.75 -44.81
N LEU A 11 40.01 11.89 -43.65
CA LEU A 11 39.94 10.88 -42.60
C LEU A 11 38.48 10.82 -42.12
N VAL A 12 37.73 9.85 -42.61
CA VAL A 12 36.52 9.39 -41.91
C VAL A 12 37.01 8.57 -40.73
N THR A 13 37.01 9.16 -39.54
CA THR A 13 37.10 8.40 -38.30
C THR A 13 35.84 7.55 -38.21
N LEU A 14 35.97 6.27 -38.56
CA LEU A 14 34.98 5.25 -38.26
C LEU A 14 34.88 5.15 -36.73
N PHE A 15 33.84 5.73 -36.14
CA PHE A 15 33.41 5.31 -34.81
C PHE A 15 32.99 3.84 -34.94
N SER A 16 33.83 2.93 -34.45
CA SER A 16 33.43 1.54 -34.24
C SER A 16 32.34 1.53 -33.18
N VAL A 17 31.09 1.42 -33.60
CA VAL A 17 29.99 1.05 -32.70
C VAL A 17 30.38 -0.29 -32.08
N PRO A 18 30.36 -0.44 -30.74
CA PRO A 18 30.70 -1.72 -30.12
C PRO A 18 29.79 -2.82 -30.66
N ALA A 19 30.37 -3.99 -30.94
CA ALA A 19 29.72 -5.11 -31.62
C ALA A 19 28.50 -5.72 -30.88
N ASN A 20 28.16 -5.20 -29.69
CA ASN A 20 27.07 -5.67 -28.84
C ASN A 20 26.15 -4.51 -28.38
N ALA A 21 25.89 -3.51 -29.23
CA ALA A 21 24.91 -2.49 -28.88
C ALA A 21 23.51 -3.11 -28.78
N VAL A 22 22.83 -2.95 -27.64
CA VAL A 22 21.45 -3.39 -27.44
C VAL A 22 20.56 -2.86 -28.57
N THR A 23 19.69 -3.73 -29.09
CA THR A 23 18.74 -3.38 -30.14
C THR A 23 17.38 -3.00 -29.56
N VAL A 24 16.61 -2.19 -30.30
CA VAL A 24 15.22 -1.85 -29.93
C VAL A 24 14.35 -3.11 -29.77
N LYS A 25 14.64 -4.17 -30.54
CA LYS A 25 13.94 -5.45 -30.45
C LYS A 25 14.20 -6.13 -29.10
N GLU A 26 15.45 -6.13 -28.63
CA GLU A 26 15.83 -6.70 -27.34
C GLU A 26 15.24 -5.90 -26.18
N ALA A 27 15.34 -4.57 -26.21
CA ALA A 27 14.72 -3.72 -25.18
C ALA A 27 13.20 -3.93 -25.09
N ARG A 28 12.50 -4.05 -26.22
CA ARG A 28 11.07 -4.38 -26.25
C ARG A 28 10.78 -5.76 -25.67
N ALA A 29 11.61 -6.76 -26.00
CA ALA A 29 11.45 -8.11 -25.47
C ALA A 29 11.64 -8.12 -23.94
N SER A 30 12.65 -7.43 -23.43
CA SER A 30 12.88 -7.28 -21.98
C SER A 30 11.75 -6.57 -21.27
N TYR A 31 11.28 -5.43 -21.80
CA TYR A 31 10.11 -4.74 -21.27
C TYR A 31 8.89 -5.66 -21.20
N THR A 32 8.64 -6.45 -22.26
CA THR A 32 7.51 -7.38 -22.32
C THR A 32 7.66 -8.51 -21.30
N TYR A 33 8.87 -9.05 -21.14
CA TYR A 33 9.15 -10.13 -20.19
C TYR A 33 8.87 -9.69 -18.74
N VAL A 34 9.43 -8.55 -18.31
CA VAL A 34 9.25 -8.05 -16.94
C VAL A 34 7.78 -7.75 -16.66
N ASN A 35 7.10 -7.05 -17.57
CA ASN A 35 5.68 -6.72 -17.39
C ASN A 35 4.78 -7.96 -17.38
N LYS A 36 5.15 -9.03 -18.08
CA LYS A 36 4.43 -10.30 -18.02
C LYS A 36 4.57 -10.92 -16.62
N ALA A 37 5.78 -10.98 -16.07
CA ALA A 37 6.02 -11.51 -14.74
C ALA A 37 5.21 -10.76 -13.66
N LEU A 38 5.13 -9.43 -13.76
CA LEU A 38 4.30 -8.58 -12.89
C LEU A 38 2.80 -8.89 -13.02
N ARG A 39 2.29 -8.98 -14.25
CA ARG A 39 0.85 -9.21 -14.51
C ARG A 39 0.36 -10.59 -14.10
N GLU A 40 1.20 -11.61 -14.28
CA GLU A 40 0.84 -12.98 -13.93
C GLU A 40 0.98 -13.26 -12.43
N ASN A 41 1.50 -12.28 -11.65
CA ASN A 41 1.78 -12.41 -10.22
C ASN A 41 2.50 -13.73 -9.91
N ALA A 42 3.49 -14.06 -10.77
CA ALA A 42 4.19 -15.33 -10.69
C ALA A 42 4.84 -15.47 -9.31
N PRO A 43 4.74 -16.64 -8.64
CA PRO A 43 5.42 -16.84 -7.37
C PRO A 43 6.90 -16.51 -7.51
N LEU A 44 7.44 -15.70 -6.60
CA LEU A 44 8.83 -15.22 -6.70
C LEU A 44 9.83 -16.37 -6.90
N ARG A 45 9.59 -17.53 -6.29
CA ARG A 45 10.44 -18.73 -6.39
C ARG A 45 10.49 -19.36 -7.78
N ASP A 46 9.49 -19.10 -8.61
CA ASP A 46 9.35 -19.71 -9.94
C ASP A 46 9.97 -18.85 -11.05
N ILE A 47 10.43 -17.65 -10.71
CA ILE A 47 11.05 -16.71 -11.66
C ILE A 47 12.52 -17.09 -11.88
N ASP A 48 12.89 -17.37 -13.14
CA ASP A 48 14.28 -17.62 -13.53
C ASP A 48 15.11 -16.32 -13.43
N THR A 49 15.95 -16.22 -12.40
CA THR A 49 16.76 -15.02 -12.14
C THR A 49 17.90 -14.83 -13.12
N ALA A 50 18.38 -15.88 -13.79
CA ALA A 50 19.39 -15.71 -14.83
C ALA A 50 18.79 -15.02 -16.05
N VAL A 51 17.57 -15.42 -16.43
CA VAL A 51 16.81 -14.79 -17.51
C VAL A 51 16.41 -13.36 -17.13
N LEU A 52 15.87 -13.16 -15.92
CA LEU A 52 15.47 -11.83 -15.47
C LEU A 52 16.65 -10.85 -15.39
N ARG A 53 17.81 -11.29 -14.88
CA ARG A 53 19.03 -10.46 -14.80
C ARG A 53 19.53 -10.04 -16.19
N ASN A 54 19.47 -10.92 -17.18
CA ASN A 54 19.79 -10.56 -18.57
C ASN A 54 18.83 -9.50 -19.11
N HIS A 55 17.52 -9.64 -18.84
CA HIS A 55 16.54 -8.64 -19.25
C HIS A 55 16.74 -7.29 -18.54
N ALA A 56 17.05 -7.29 -17.25
CA ALA A 56 17.36 -6.09 -16.48
C ALA A 56 18.60 -5.37 -17.05
N GLN A 57 19.68 -6.10 -17.33
CA GLN A 57 20.87 -5.53 -17.97
C GLN A 57 20.55 -4.89 -19.34
N VAL A 58 19.77 -5.56 -20.18
CA VAL A 58 19.33 -5.02 -21.48
C VAL A 58 18.52 -3.73 -21.31
N LEU A 59 17.65 -3.66 -20.29
CA LEU A 59 16.88 -2.45 -19.98
C LEU A 59 17.79 -1.31 -19.53
N ASN A 60 18.77 -1.60 -18.67
CA ASN A 60 19.74 -0.62 -18.21
C ASN A 60 20.55 -0.02 -19.37
N GLU A 61 21.09 -0.88 -20.23
CA GLU A 61 21.86 -0.46 -21.41
C GLU A 61 20.99 0.34 -22.40
N ALA A 62 19.72 -0.03 -22.58
CA ALA A 62 18.78 0.72 -23.41
C ALA A 62 18.51 2.13 -22.87
N LEU A 63 18.40 2.29 -21.54
CA LEU A 63 18.20 3.59 -20.89
C LEU A 63 19.40 4.54 -21.10
N ASP A 64 20.62 4.00 -21.20
CA ASP A 64 21.84 4.80 -21.40
C ASP A 64 22.13 5.11 -22.87
N THR A 65 21.71 4.24 -23.79
CA THR A 65 22.15 4.30 -25.20
C THR A 65 21.12 4.88 -26.16
N PHE A 66 19.82 4.75 -25.86
CA PHE A 66 18.78 5.16 -26.78
C PHE A 66 18.34 6.61 -26.55
N SER A 67 18.12 7.34 -27.65
CA SER A 67 17.39 8.60 -27.63
C SER A 67 15.89 8.31 -27.53
N ILE A 68 15.38 8.15 -26.31
CA ILE A 68 13.98 7.79 -26.04
C ILE A 68 13.18 9.05 -25.65
N GLY A 69 11.95 9.17 -26.15
CA GLY A 69 11.03 10.21 -25.67
C GLY A 69 10.63 9.99 -24.19
N PRO A 70 10.15 11.03 -23.48
CA PRO A 70 9.90 10.96 -22.04
C PRO A 70 9.03 9.77 -21.59
N GLN A 71 7.96 9.47 -22.35
CA GLN A 71 7.09 8.33 -22.05
C GLN A 71 7.83 7.00 -22.17
N GLY A 72 8.58 6.79 -23.26
CA GLY A 72 9.32 5.55 -23.47
C GLY A 72 10.44 5.37 -22.43
N TYR A 73 11.08 6.46 -22.03
CA TYR A 73 12.09 6.42 -20.97
C TYR A 73 11.49 5.96 -19.65
N ARG A 74 10.35 6.55 -19.24
CA ARG A 74 9.60 6.12 -18.04
C ARG A 74 9.22 4.65 -18.09
N MET A 75 8.73 4.16 -19.23
CA MET A 75 8.35 2.76 -19.40
C MET A 75 9.54 1.79 -19.21
N LEU A 76 10.71 2.11 -19.77
CA LEU A 76 11.89 1.26 -19.60
C LEU A 76 12.46 1.36 -18.18
N LEU A 77 12.42 2.55 -17.58
CA LEU A 77 12.87 2.75 -16.20
C LEU A 77 12.00 1.99 -15.21
N ASP A 78 10.68 2.06 -15.36
CA ASP A 78 9.73 1.32 -14.54
C ASP A 78 9.99 -0.19 -14.64
N ALA A 79 10.14 -0.71 -15.86
CA ALA A 79 10.48 -2.12 -16.06
C ALA A 79 11.84 -2.50 -15.44
N HIS A 80 12.84 -1.62 -15.52
CA HIS A 80 14.15 -1.87 -14.91
C HIS A 80 14.06 -1.90 -13.37
N LEU A 81 13.41 -0.90 -12.77
CA LEU A 81 13.18 -0.80 -11.32
C LEU A 81 12.48 -2.07 -10.78
N ASN A 82 11.39 -2.49 -11.42
CA ASN A 82 10.66 -3.69 -11.03
C ASN A 82 11.49 -4.97 -11.20
N ALA A 83 12.31 -5.07 -12.26
CA ALA A 83 13.16 -6.24 -12.47
C ALA A 83 14.20 -6.39 -11.34
N GLU A 84 14.87 -5.29 -10.98
CA GLU A 84 15.85 -5.27 -9.88
C GLU A 84 15.18 -5.54 -8.52
N GLU A 85 14.00 -4.97 -8.28
CA GLU A 85 13.22 -5.26 -7.07
C GLU A 85 12.89 -6.75 -6.94
N ILE A 86 12.42 -7.39 -8.02
CA ILE A 86 12.10 -8.83 -8.03
C ILE A 86 13.35 -9.67 -7.76
N LEU A 87 14.49 -9.33 -8.39
CA LEU A 87 15.76 -10.04 -8.19
C LEU A 87 16.19 -10.00 -6.72
N ILE A 88 16.13 -8.82 -6.10
CA ILE A 88 16.50 -8.65 -4.69
C ILE A 88 15.51 -9.37 -3.77
N LYS A 89 14.20 -9.21 -3.97
CA LYS A 89 13.17 -9.89 -3.18
C LYS A 89 13.31 -11.42 -3.24
N GLN A 90 13.63 -11.97 -4.41
CA GLN A 90 13.86 -13.42 -4.52
C GLN A 90 15.14 -13.83 -3.77
N ALA A 91 16.23 -13.06 -3.87
CA ALA A 91 17.45 -13.35 -3.12
C ALA A 91 17.23 -13.30 -1.61
N GLN A 92 16.51 -12.28 -1.11
CA GLN A 92 16.08 -12.18 0.29
C GLN A 92 15.25 -13.40 0.72
N LEU A 93 14.27 -13.82 -0.10
CA LEU A 93 13.44 -14.99 0.17
C LEU A 93 14.25 -16.31 0.24
N MET A 94 15.36 -16.38 -0.47
CA MET A 94 16.25 -17.55 -0.53
C MET A 94 17.46 -17.45 0.41
N ASP A 95 17.56 -16.38 1.22
CA ASP A 95 18.72 -16.09 2.08
C ASP A 95 20.05 -16.08 1.31
N LEU A 96 20.03 -15.49 0.11
CA LEU A 96 21.19 -15.34 -0.77
C LEU A 96 21.73 -13.91 -0.71
N PRO A 97 23.06 -13.73 -0.88
CA PRO A 97 23.63 -12.39 -1.04
C PRO A 97 23.03 -11.65 -2.23
N TYR A 98 22.79 -10.35 -2.07
CA TYR A 98 22.28 -9.47 -3.11
C TYR A 98 23.04 -8.13 -3.12
N ASP A 99 23.00 -7.44 -4.26
CA ASP A 99 23.58 -6.12 -4.47
C ASP A 99 22.46 -5.12 -4.76
N VAL A 100 22.59 -3.90 -4.22
CA VAL A 100 21.59 -2.83 -4.37
C VAL A 100 22.04 -1.75 -5.36
N SER A 101 23.20 -1.90 -6.01
CA SER A 101 23.76 -0.86 -6.87
C SER A 101 22.88 -0.61 -8.09
N ALA A 102 22.36 -1.67 -8.73
CA ALA A 102 21.50 -1.54 -9.91
C ALA A 102 20.13 -0.91 -9.60
N ILE A 103 19.55 -1.24 -8.46
CA ILE A 103 18.28 -0.63 -8.04
C ILE A 103 18.50 0.84 -7.65
N GLN A 104 19.62 1.19 -7.01
CA GLN A 104 19.96 2.57 -6.71
C GLN A 104 20.11 3.42 -7.99
N ILE A 105 20.71 2.89 -9.05
CA ILE A 105 20.77 3.56 -10.37
C ILE A 105 19.35 3.87 -10.89
N SER A 106 18.39 2.98 -10.66
CA SER A 106 17.00 3.19 -11.06
C SER A 106 16.35 4.31 -10.25
N LEU A 107 16.62 4.35 -8.94
CA LEU A 107 16.13 5.41 -8.05
C LEU A 107 16.72 6.77 -8.42
N ASP A 108 18.03 6.86 -8.67
CA ASP A 108 18.68 8.11 -9.08
C ASP A 108 18.10 8.65 -10.41
N ARG A 109 17.78 7.75 -11.35
CA ARG A 109 17.09 8.11 -12.60
C ARG A 109 15.66 8.55 -12.35
N LEU A 110 14.96 7.92 -11.40
CA LEU A 110 13.60 8.29 -11.02
C LEU A 110 13.57 9.68 -10.37
N ASP A 111 14.51 9.98 -9.49
CA ASP A 111 14.64 11.29 -8.83
C ASP A 111 14.76 12.42 -9.85
N ALA A 112 15.55 12.21 -10.90
CA ALA A 112 15.68 13.17 -12.00
C ALA A 112 14.36 13.40 -12.77
N LEU A 113 13.43 12.44 -12.74
CA LEU A 113 12.12 12.55 -13.40
C LEU A 113 11.05 13.18 -12.51
N ILE A 114 11.16 13.13 -11.18
CA ILE A 114 10.14 13.59 -10.23
C ILE A 114 9.57 14.96 -10.60
N PRO A 115 10.38 16.01 -10.89
CA PRO A 115 9.85 17.34 -11.21
C PRO A 115 8.99 17.41 -12.48
N SER A 116 9.03 16.37 -13.32
CA SER A 116 8.29 16.29 -14.59
C SER A 116 7.09 15.35 -14.55
N LEU A 117 6.86 14.65 -13.43
CA LEU A 117 5.75 13.73 -13.31
C LEU A 117 4.44 14.49 -13.16
N GLU A 118 3.41 14.02 -13.86
CA GLU A 118 2.06 14.57 -13.82
C GLU A 118 1.11 13.70 -12.99
N LYS A 119 -0.04 14.26 -12.61
CA LYS A 119 -1.10 13.52 -11.93
C LYS A 119 -1.40 12.19 -12.67
N GLY A 120 -1.44 11.09 -11.93
CA GLY A 120 -1.58 9.73 -12.45
C GLY A 120 -0.27 9.03 -12.81
N GLN A 121 0.89 9.70 -12.70
CA GLN A 121 2.21 9.12 -13.01
C GLN A 121 3.03 8.73 -11.76
N GLY A 122 2.39 8.58 -10.60
CA GLY A 122 3.04 8.22 -9.33
C GLY A 122 3.44 6.75 -9.17
N GLY A 123 3.12 5.86 -10.12
CA GLY A 123 3.32 4.41 -9.95
C GLY A 123 4.78 4.00 -9.64
N MET A 124 5.77 4.59 -10.31
CA MET A 124 7.18 4.30 -10.01
C MET A 124 7.58 4.75 -8.60
N LEU A 125 7.02 5.87 -8.11
CA LEU A 125 7.28 6.35 -6.76
C LEU A 125 6.65 5.44 -5.70
N TYR A 126 5.49 4.84 -5.99
CA TYR A 126 4.93 3.80 -5.13
C TYR A 126 5.89 2.63 -4.95
N THR A 127 6.43 2.11 -6.07
CA THR A 127 7.44 1.04 -6.05
C THR A 127 8.72 1.49 -5.36
N ALA A 128 9.22 2.69 -5.65
CA ALA A 128 10.42 3.24 -5.04
C ALA A 128 10.28 3.38 -3.51
N GLY A 129 9.10 3.75 -3.01
CA GLY A 129 8.84 3.79 -1.57
C GLY A 129 8.92 2.40 -0.92
N HIS A 130 8.40 1.36 -1.59
CA HIS A 130 8.55 -0.02 -1.11
C HIS A 130 10.02 -0.47 -1.14
N VAL A 131 10.76 -0.15 -2.20
CA VAL A 131 12.19 -0.42 -2.30
C VAL A 131 12.95 0.27 -1.17
N ALA A 132 12.72 1.56 -0.95
CA ALA A 132 13.36 2.31 0.12
C ALA A 132 13.06 1.70 1.49
N SER A 133 11.79 1.35 1.77
CA SER A 133 11.37 0.81 3.05
C SER A 133 11.92 -0.60 3.33
N TYR A 134 11.87 -1.51 2.36
CA TYR A 134 12.09 -2.95 2.58
C TYR A 134 13.41 -3.49 2.05
N ILE A 135 14.04 -2.80 1.09
CA ILE A 135 15.34 -3.20 0.52
C ILE A 135 16.46 -2.34 1.06
N LEU A 136 16.26 -1.03 1.12
CA LEU A 136 17.27 -0.09 1.62
C LEU A 136 17.14 0.19 3.12
N GLU A 137 16.04 -0.23 3.74
CA GLU A 137 15.70 0.06 5.14
C GLU A 137 15.68 1.57 5.47
N ASP A 138 15.46 2.41 4.45
CA ASP A 138 15.40 3.86 4.55
C ASP A 138 13.94 4.32 4.55
N LYS A 139 13.39 4.41 5.77
CA LYS A 139 12.00 4.81 6.00
C LYS A 139 11.73 6.28 5.65
N GLU A 140 12.72 7.14 5.79
CA GLU A 140 12.58 8.57 5.46
C GLU A 140 12.50 8.75 3.94
N LEU A 141 13.36 8.06 3.20
CA LEU A 141 13.30 8.03 1.74
C LEU A 141 11.98 7.40 1.25
N ALA A 142 11.54 6.32 1.90
CA ALA A 142 10.26 5.69 1.58
C ALA A 142 9.09 6.67 1.73
N TYR A 143 9.08 7.43 2.82
CA TYR A 143 8.10 8.47 3.06
C TYR A 143 8.13 9.54 1.96
N GLN A 144 9.30 10.05 1.58
CA GLN A 144 9.41 11.06 0.52
C GLN A 144 8.83 10.56 -0.81
N TYR A 145 9.12 9.32 -1.18
CA TYR A 145 8.55 8.71 -2.38
C TYR A 145 7.04 8.53 -2.28
N TRP A 146 6.51 7.99 -1.17
CA TRP A 146 5.07 7.82 -1.00
C TRP A 146 4.32 9.14 -0.92
N LEU A 147 4.89 10.18 -0.32
CA LEU A 147 4.28 11.51 -0.30
C LEU A 147 4.20 12.09 -1.72
N GLY A 148 5.31 12.12 -2.47
CA GLY A 148 5.30 12.63 -3.85
C GLY A 148 4.37 11.80 -4.75
N CYS A 149 4.32 10.50 -4.53
CA CYS A 149 3.38 9.60 -5.19
C CYS A 149 1.90 9.93 -4.87
N ALA A 150 1.59 10.24 -3.61
CA ALA A 150 0.26 10.64 -3.17
C ALA A 150 -0.15 12.00 -3.74
N GLU A 151 0.78 12.96 -3.82
CA GLU A 151 0.57 14.26 -4.47
C GLU A 151 0.28 14.13 -5.97
N LEU A 152 0.79 13.08 -6.62
CA LEU A 152 0.45 12.70 -7.99
C LEU A 152 -0.87 11.90 -8.09
N ALA A 153 -1.65 11.82 -7.02
CA ALA A 153 -2.92 11.12 -6.92
C ALA A 153 -2.87 9.62 -7.21
N HIS A 154 -1.78 8.97 -6.79
CA HIS A 154 -1.74 7.52 -6.76
C HIS A 154 -2.52 6.98 -5.54
N PRO A 155 -3.61 6.21 -5.72
CA PRO A 155 -4.48 5.85 -4.60
C PRO A 155 -3.82 5.01 -3.51
N GLY A 156 -2.91 4.11 -3.90
CA GLY A 156 -2.15 3.31 -2.93
C GLY A 156 -1.28 4.17 -2.02
N CYS A 157 -0.71 5.25 -2.56
CA CYS A 157 0.13 6.17 -1.80
C CYS A 157 -0.71 7.09 -0.91
N MET A 158 -1.82 7.61 -1.42
CA MET A 158 -2.78 8.36 -0.61
C MET A 158 -3.30 7.54 0.58
N ASN A 159 -3.56 6.24 0.37
CA ASN A 159 -3.96 5.35 1.46
C ASN A 159 -2.84 5.12 2.48
N ILE A 160 -1.59 4.92 2.04
CA ILE A 160 -0.42 4.86 2.94
C ILE A 160 -0.33 6.14 3.76
N MET A 161 -0.48 7.30 3.11
CA MET A 161 -0.41 8.57 3.80
C MET A 161 -1.50 8.72 4.86
N ALA A 162 -2.74 8.39 4.52
CA ALA A 162 -3.85 8.47 5.43
C ALA A 162 -3.64 7.61 6.69
N THR A 163 -3.21 6.35 6.51
CA THR A 163 -3.02 5.42 7.64
C THR A 163 -1.78 5.73 8.47
N SER A 164 -0.69 6.22 7.85
CA SER A 164 0.52 6.63 8.56
C SER A 164 0.26 7.84 9.45
N TYR A 165 -0.42 8.87 8.93
CA TYR A 165 -0.80 10.04 9.72
C TYR A 165 -1.80 9.71 10.84
N GLU A 166 -2.71 8.76 10.61
CA GLU A 166 -3.66 8.28 11.63
C GLU A 166 -2.94 7.55 12.78
N SER A 167 -1.95 6.71 12.47
CA SER A 167 -1.32 5.81 13.43
C SER A 167 -0.03 6.34 14.06
N GLY A 168 0.63 7.32 13.44
CA GLY A 168 1.97 7.76 13.82
C GLY A 168 3.06 6.68 13.63
N VAL A 169 2.79 5.66 12.81
CA VAL A 169 3.74 4.58 12.48
C VAL A 169 4.50 4.91 11.20
N GLY A 170 5.79 4.59 11.16
CA GLY A 170 6.61 4.68 9.94
C GLY A 170 7.19 6.07 9.71
N THR A 171 8.11 6.49 10.60
CA THR A 171 8.86 7.77 10.57
C THR A 171 8.06 9.07 10.73
N MET A 172 6.73 9.00 10.82
CA MET A 172 5.88 10.19 10.89
C MET A 172 5.22 10.35 12.25
N PRO A 173 5.15 11.57 12.81
CA PRO A 173 4.28 11.84 13.94
C PRO A 173 2.82 11.68 13.49
N GLN A 174 1.96 11.27 14.42
CA GLN A 174 0.52 11.30 14.22
C GLN A 174 0.07 12.73 13.91
N ASP A 175 -0.73 12.90 12.85
CA ASP A 175 -1.35 14.18 12.47
C ASP A 175 -2.75 13.90 11.93
N GLU A 176 -3.73 14.12 12.78
CA GLU A 176 -5.13 13.79 12.50
C GLU A 176 -5.71 14.65 11.37
N ALA A 177 -5.27 15.91 11.23
CA ALA A 177 -5.74 16.78 10.17
C ALA A 177 -5.24 16.28 8.80
N SER A 178 -3.97 15.87 8.74
CA SER A 178 -3.40 15.23 7.55
C SER A 178 -4.05 13.88 7.25
N ALA A 179 -4.35 13.07 8.27
CA ALA A 179 -5.08 11.81 8.10
C ALA A 179 -6.48 12.02 7.49
N VAL A 180 -7.24 12.98 8.02
CA VAL A 180 -8.57 13.36 7.49
C VAL A 180 -8.47 13.83 6.05
N TYR A 181 -7.49 14.68 5.73
CA TYR A 181 -7.28 15.17 4.36
C TYR A 181 -7.04 14.00 3.40
N TRP A 182 -6.07 13.13 3.68
CA TRP A 182 -5.74 12.03 2.77
C TRP A 182 -6.84 10.98 2.66
N HIS A 183 -7.56 10.67 3.74
CA HIS A 183 -8.72 9.79 3.64
C HIS A 183 -9.81 10.35 2.73
N LYS A 184 -10.08 11.67 2.78
CA LYS A 184 -11.03 12.31 1.86
C LYS A 184 -10.58 12.20 0.41
N GLU A 185 -9.31 12.45 0.13
CA GLU A 185 -8.75 12.27 -1.21
C GLU A 185 -8.92 10.82 -1.72
N VAL A 186 -8.73 9.81 -0.85
CA VAL A 186 -8.97 8.41 -1.20
C VAL A 186 -10.46 8.13 -1.44
N VAL A 187 -11.37 8.68 -0.63
CA VAL A 187 -12.83 8.57 -0.84
C VAL A 187 -13.24 9.15 -2.18
N ASP A 188 -12.63 10.27 -2.60
CA ASP A 188 -12.91 10.94 -3.87
C ASP A 188 -12.46 10.14 -5.10
N THR A 189 -11.58 9.15 -4.92
CA THR A 189 -11.28 8.18 -5.98
C THR A 189 -12.44 7.21 -6.25
N GLY A 190 -13.43 7.15 -5.36
CA GLY A 190 -14.58 6.24 -5.43
C GLY A 190 -14.12 4.78 -5.47
N THR A 191 -14.58 4.05 -6.48
CA THR A 191 -14.26 2.63 -6.70
C THR A 191 -13.04 2.41 -7.60
N TYR A 192 -12.37 3.47 -8.08
CA TYR A 192 -11.18 3.35 -8.93
C TYR A 192 -10.05 2.56 -8.25
N ALA A 193 -9.90 2.76 -6.95
CA ALA A 193 -8.94 2.05 -6.10
C ALA A 193 -9.57 0.82 -5.40
N ARG A 194 -10.58 0.21 -6.03
CA ARG A 194 -11.35 -0.91 -5.50
C ARG A 194 -11.96 -0.57 -4.13
N CYS A 195 -11.52 -1.24 -3.06
CA CYS A 195 -12.07 -1.09 -1.71
C CYS A 195 -11.59 0.18 -0.97
N ALA A 196 -10.51 0.82 -1.43
CA ALA A 196 -9.81 1.83 -0.65
C ALA A 196 -10.68 3.05 -0.30
N GLY A 197 -11.53 3.50 -1.23
CA GLY A 197 -12.49 4.58 -0.99
C GLY A 197 -13.45 4.25 0.15
N GLY A 198 -14.03 3.04 0.14
CA GLY A 198 -14.93 2.59 1.20
C GLY A 198 -14.24 2.44 2.56
N PHE A 199 -13.02 1.88 2.59
CA PHE A 199 -12.23 1.78 3.82
C PHE A 199 -11.83 3.15 4.38
N SER A 200 -11.51 4.12 3.52
CA SER A 200 -11.21 5.48 3.95
C SER A 200 -12.45 6.21 4.48
N ALA A 201 -13.63 5.98 3.89
CA ALA A 201 -14.88 6.50 4.45
C ALA A 201 -15.15 5.90 5.84
N ALA A 202 -14.99 4.59 6.02
CA ALA A 202 -15.12 3.96 7.35
C ALA A 202 -14.09 4.50 8.35
N SER A 203 -12.87 4.82 7.89
CA SER A 203 -11.82 5.44 8.70
C SER A 203 -12.21 6.86 9.14
N LEU A 204 -12.83 7.66 8.26
CA LEU A 204 -13.36 8.97 8.62
C LEU A 204 -14.51 8.86 9.65
N ALA A 205 -15.38 7.86 9.55
CA ALA A 205 -16.38 7.59 10.57
C ALA A 205 -15.74 7.30 11.94
N LEU A 206 -14.70 6.45 11.97
CA LEU A 206 -13.93 6.13 13.18
C LEU A 206 -13.23 7.37 13.77
N LEU A 207 -12.57 8.16 12.92
CA LEU A 207 -11.92 9.42 13.33
C LEU A 207 -12.96 10.36 13.99
N GLN A 208 -14.12 10.54 13.35
CA GLN A 208 -15.21 11.36 13.89
C GLN A 208 -15.74 10.83 15.23
N PHE A 209 -15.96 9.51 15.33
CA PHE A 209 -16.44 8.87 16.56
C PHE A 209 -15.46 9.05 17.73
N THR A 210 -14.16 9.04 17.44
CA THR A 210 -13.09 9.17 18.44
C THR A 210 -12.68 10.62 18.73
N GLY A 211 -13.43 11.61 18.24
CA GLY A 211 -13.26 13.03 18.58
C GLY A 211 -12.46 13.88 17.59
N VAL A 212 -12.10 13.34 16.43
CA VAL A 212 -11.40 14.08 15.37
C VAL A 212 -12.42 14.71 14.42
N GLU A 213 -12.37 16.03 14.23
CA GLU A 213 -13.28 16.73 13.31
C GLU A 213 -13.00 16.35 11.84
N THR A 214 -13.96 15.67 11.22
CA THR A 214 -13.88 15.23 9.83
C THR A 214 -14.72 16.08 8.87
N GLY A 215 -15.52 17.01 9.38
CA GLY A 215 -16.38 17.90 8.59
C GLY A 215 -17.74 17.32 8.19
N GLU A 216 -17.98 16.04 8.47
CA GLU A 216 -19.27 15.37 8.22
C GLU A 216 -19.62 14.45 9.40
N PRO A 217 -20.91 14.17 9.66
CA PRO A 217 -21.31 13.30 10.75
C PRO A 217 -20.93 11.84 10.50
N ILE A 218 -20.84 11.06 11.58
CA ILE A 218 -20.46 9.63 11.54
C ILE A 218 -21.31 8.85 10.52
N GLN A 219 -22.64 9.04 10.55
CA GLN A 219 -23.55 8.30 9.65
C GLN A 219 -23.30 8.63 8.17
N TYR A 220 -22.92 9.87 7.84
CA TYR A 220 -22.60 10.24 6.46
C TYR A 220 -21.44 9.38 5.93
N TRP A 221 -20.38 9.24 6.72
CA TRP A 221 -19.22 8.45 6.35
C TRP A 221 -19.51 6.95 6.29
N LEU A 222 -20.34 6.44 7.20
CA LEU A 222 -20.78 5.04 7.18
C LEU A 222 -21.62 4.72 5.93
N ASP A 223 -22.59 5.58 5.59
CA ASP A 223 -23.41 5.44 4.39
C ASP A 223 -22.55 5.54 3.11
N LYS A 224 -21.55 6.44 3.12
CA LYS A 224 -20.59 6.56 2.03
C LYS A 224 -19.73 5.30 1.87
N ALA A 225 -19.28 4.72 2.99
CA ALA A 225 -18.51 3.49 2.99
C ALA A 225 -19.35 2.32 2.44
N ASP A 226 -20.55 2.13 2.97
CA ASP A 226 -21.50 1.10 2.55
C ASP A 226 -21.77 1.20 1.05
N ASN A 227 -22.11 2.40 0.56
CA ASN A 227 -22.40 2.62 -0.85
C ASN A 227 -21.21 2.28 -1.77
N LEU A 228 -20.00 2.73 -1.43
CA LEU A 228 -18.80 2.46 -2.24
C LEU A 228 -18.44 0.98 -2.24
N LEU A 229 -18.54 0.30 -1.11
CA LEU A 229 -18.21 -1.12 -1.00
C LEU A 229 -19.28 -2.01 -1.64
N GLN A 230 -20.57 -1.66 -1.53
CA GLN A 230 -21.66 -2.37 -2.19
C GLN A 230 -21.52 -2.32 -3.71
N GLN A 231 -21.09 -1.19 -4.29
CA GLN A 231 -20.79 -1.11 -5.73
C GLN A 231 -19.72 -2.13 -6.16
N ILE A 232 -18.72 -2.41 -5.31
CA ILE A 232 -17.70 -3.42 -5.60
C ILE A 232 -18.29 -4.84 -5.49
N VAL A 233 -19.03 -5.12 -4.41
CA VAL A 233 -19.73 -6.40 -4.22
C VAL A 233 -20.61 -6.74 -5.43
N ASP A 234 -21.39 -5.77 -5.92
CA ASP A 234 -22.27 -5.93 -7.07
C ASP A 234 -21.47 -6.13 -8.37
N ALA A 235 -20.39 -5.36 -8.57
CA ALA A 235 -19.57 -5.43 -9.77
C ALA A 235 -18.76 -6.74 -9.87
N GLU A 236 -18.25 -7.24 -8.73
CA GLU A 236 -17.48 -8.48 -8.65
C GLU A 236 -18.39 -9.71 -8.52
N ASN A 237 -19.69 -9.51 -8.20
CA ASN A 237 -20.64 -10.56 -7.87
C ASN A 237 -20.09 -11.49 -6.76
N ASP A 238 -19.45 -10.89 -5.76
CA ASP A 238 -18.84 -11.57 -4.62
C ASP A 238 -19.28 -10.89 -3.31
N PRO A 239 -20.16 -11.52 -2.50
CA PRO A 239 -20.64 -10.95 -1.25
C PRO A 239 -19.55 -10.81 -0.18
N GLN A 240 -18.38 -11.45 -0.36
CA GLN A 240 -17.23 -11.31 0.54
C GLN A 240 -16.28 -10.19 0.08
N ALA A 241 -16.50 -9.60 -1.10
CA ALA A 241 -15.65 -8.55 -1.63
C ALA A 241 -15.54 -7.39 -0.63
N CYS A 242 -14.29 -6.95 -0.41
CA CYS A 242 -13.96 -5.87 0.49
C CYS A 242 -14.45 -6.01 1.94
N ASN A 243 -14.95 -7.16 2.39
CA ASN A 243 -15.46 -7.35 3.76
C ASN A 243 -16.52 -6.30 4.16
N LEU A 244 -17.52 -6.07 3.30
CA LEU A 244 -18.58 -5.06 3.53
C LEU A 244 -19.22 -5.15 4.93
N SER A 245 -19.38 -6.35 5.48
CA SER A 245 -19.92 -6.58 6.83
C SER A 245 -19.14 -5.90 7.97
N GLU A 246 -17.90 -5.47 7.73
CA GLU A 246 -17.18 -4.61 8.68
C GLU A 246 -17.85 -3.22 8.83
N VAL A 247 -18.51 -2.70 7.79
CA VAL A 247 -19.28 -1.44 7.88
C VAL A 247 -20.54 -1.62 8.74
N ASP A 248 -21.19 -2.79 8.66
CA ASP A 248 -22.31 -3.13 9.56
C ASP A 248 -21.85 -3.21 11.03
N LEU A 249 -20.68 -3.81 11.28
CA LEU A 249 -20.07 -3.82 12.60
C LEU A 249 -19.83 -2.41 13.14
N LEU A 250 -19.26 -1.51 12.34
CA LEU A 250 -19.03 -0.12 12.75
C LEU A 250 -20.33 0.67 12.92
N ASN A 251 -21.33 0.47 12.05
CA ASN A 251 -22.67 1.04 12.23
C ASN A 251 -23.26 0.64 13.59
N TRP A 252 -23.23 -0.65 13.91
CA TRP A 252 -23.73 -1.12 15.20
C TRP A 252 -22.97 -0.48 16.36
N LEU A 253 -21.64 -0.51 16.34
CA LEU A 253 -20.81 0.04 17.42
C LEU A 253 -20.99 1.56 17.62
N PHE A 254 -21.14 2.33 16.54
CA PHE A 254 -21.16 3.79 16.63
C PHE A 254 -22.56 4.36 16.83
N THR A 255 -23.59 3.70 16.30
CA THR A 255 -24.95 4.27 16.23
C THR A 255 -26.03 3.38 16.84
N GLN A 256 -25.66 2.20 17.36
CA GLN A 256 -26.60 1.21 17.89
C GLN A 256 -27.66 0.81 16.84
N ASN A 257 -27.26 0.72 15.58
CA ASN A 257 -28.14 0.39 14.48
C ASN A 257 -28.54 -1.10 14.53
N ASP A 258 -29.79 -1.37 14.92
CA ASP A 258 -30.36 -2.73 15.02
C ASP A 258 -30.38 -3.47 13.67
N GLU A 259 -30.63 -2.76 12.56
CA GLU A 259 -30.65 -3.41 11.24
C GLU A 259 -29.26 -3.88 10.82
N ALA A 260 -28.23 -3.07 11.09
CA ALA A 260 -26.84 -3.45 10.87
C ALA A 260 -26.44 -4.63 11.75
N LEU A 261 -26.90 -4.65 13.01
CA LEU A 261 -26.69 -5.76 13.92
C LEU A 261 -27.33 -7.06 13.40
N GLU A 262 -28.55 -7.01 12.88
CA GLU A 262 -29.21 -8.20 12.32
C GLU A 262 -28.53 -8.71 11.05
N ARG A 263 -28.06 -7.81 10.17
CA ARG A 263 -27.23 -8.21 9.00
C ARG A 263 -25.92 -8.85 9.44
N LEU A 264 -25.25 -8.27 10.43
CA LEU A 264 -23.99 -8.78 10.97
C LEU A 264 -24.13 -10.20 11.57
N LYS A 265 -25.23 -10.47 12.29
CA LYS A 265 -25.54 -11.79 12.84
C LYS A 265 -25.83 -12.84 11.77
N ALA A 266 -26.42 -12.42 10.65
CA ALA A 266 -26.76 -13.30 9.54
C ALA A 266 -25.58 -13.60 8.61
N PHE A 267 -24.53 -12.79 8.65
CA PHE A 267 -23.33 -12.96 7.83
C PHE A 267 -22.38 -14.00 8.43
N GLU A 268 -21.74 -14.83 7.61
CA GLU A 268 -20.59 -15.66 8.04
C GLU A 268 -19.36 -15.28 7.20
N PHE A 269 -18.27 -14.96 7.88
CA PHE A 269 -16.97 -14.80 7.22
C PHE A 269 -16.43 -16.17 6.80
N ASP A 270 -15.61 -16.19 5.74
CA ASP A 270 -14.99 -17.40 5.19
C ASP A 270 -14.26 -18.23 6.26
N THR A 271 -14.74 -19.44 6.52
CA THR A 271 -14.17 -20.35 7.52
C THR A 271 -13.07 -21.25 6.97
N THR A 272 -12.72 -21.13 5.68
CA THR A 272 -11.65 -21.91 5.06
C THR A 272 -10.26 -21.33 5.32
N ASN A 273 -10.18 -20.12 5.87
CA ASN A 273 -8.92 -19.46 6.23
C ASN A 273 -8.98 -18.88 7.66
N ASP A 274 -7.80 -18.72 8.26
CA ASP A 274 -7.66 -18.29 9.66
C ASP A 274 -8.17 -16.87 9.92
N TYR A 275 -8.18 -16.00 8.90
CA TYR A 275 -8.66 -14.62 9.02
C TYR A 275 -10.17 -14.55 9.17
N GLY A 276 -10.92 -15.25 8.33
CA GLY A 276 -12.39 -15.27 8.44
C GLY A 276 -12.84 -16.01 9.70
N MET A 277 -12.16 -17.08 10.11
CA MET A 277 -12.38 -17.69 11.44
C MET A 277 -12.16 -16.70 12.58
N SER A 278 -11.03 -15.96 12.58
CA SER A 278 -10.74 -14.94 13.61
C SER A 278 -11.81 -13.85 13.64
N ARG A 279 -12.32 -13.43 12.48
CA ARG A 279 -13.39 -12.41 12.39
C ARG A 279 -14.72 -12.89 12.95
N ASN A 280 -15.12 -14.13 12.64
CA ASN A 280 -16.32 -14.73 13.24
C ASN A 280 -16.18 -14.79 14.77
N LEU A 281 -15.03 -15.26 15.28
CA LEU A 281 -14.75 -15.34 16.72
C LEU A 281 -14.82 -13.97 17.41
N VAL A 282 -14.20 -12.94 16.82
CA VAL A 282 -14.21 -11.57 17.37
C VAL A 282 -15.62 -10.99 17.38
N ARG A 283 -16.38 -11.14 16.29
CA ARG A 283 -17.79 -10.69 16.23
C ARG A 283 -18.60 -11.37 17.32
N ASP A 284 -18.53 -12.69 17.43
CA ASP A 284 -19.36 -13.44 18.37
C ASP A 284 -19.03 -13.07 19.81
N ALA A 285 -17.75 -12.88 20.14
CA ALA A 285 -17.32 -12.41 21.45
C ALA A 285 -17.78 -10.97 21.75
N LEU A 286 -17.70 -10.06 20.75
CA LEU A 286 -18.24 -8.70 20.88
C LEU A 286 -19.75 -8.70 21.18
N LEU A 287 -20.50 -9.69 20.72
CA LEU A 287 -21.94 -9.78 21.00
C LEU A 287 -22.26 -10.36 22.38
N GLN A 288 -21.31 -11.04 23.03
CA GLN A 288 -21.57 -11.83 24.24
C GLN A 288 -21.18 -11.14 25.54
N THR A 289 -20.20 -10.23 25.51
CA THR A 289 -19.66 -9.63 26.74
C THR A 289 -19.38 -8.15 26.59
N ASP A 290 -19.57 -7.42 27.69
CA ASP A 290 -19.14 -6.03 27.88
C ASP A 290 -17.94 -5.95 28.84
N ASP A 291 -17.33 -7.07 29.23
CA ASP A 291 -16.13 -7.14 30.09
C ASP A 291 -14.91 -7.54 29.25
N PHE A 292 -13.91 -6.65 29.19
CA PHE A 292 -12.68 -6.88 28.44
C PHE A 292 -11.91 -8.11 28.90
N ASN A 293 -11.92 -8.46 30.19
CA ASN A 293 -11.18 -9.63 30.68
C ASN A 293 -11.79 -10.93 30.13
N VAL A 294 -13.12 -10.99 30.03
CA VAL A 294 -13.83 -12.11 29.38
C VAL A 294 -13.55 -12.10 27.87
N PHE A 295 -13.56 -10.93 27.24
CA PHE A 295 -13.24 -10.82 25.81
C PHE A 295 -11.79 -11.22 25.50
N ALA A 296 -10.84 -10.89 26.38
CA ALA A 296 -9.42 -11.18 26.18
C ALA A 296 -9.11 -12.69 26.15
N GLU A 297 -9.99 -13.55 26.69
CA GLU A 297 -9.83 -15.01 26.64
C GLU A 297 -9.78 -15.56 25.21
N ILE A 298 -10.37 -14.87 24.23
CA ILE A 298 -10.33 -15.30 22.82
C ILE A 298 -9.05 -14.91 22.09
N MET A 299 -8.26 -13.98 22.62
CA MET A 299 -7.09 -13.41 21.94
C MET A 299 -6.02 -14.43 21.53
N PRO A 300 -5.70 -15.48 22.33
CA PRO A 300 -4.75 -16.50 21.93
C PRO A 300 -5.17 -17.31 20.69
N ALA A 301 -6.46 -17.36 20.37
CA ALA A 301 -7.00 -18.06 19.21
C ALA A 301 -7.01 -17.19 17.93
N ILE A 302 -6.70 -15.89 18.04
CA ILE A 302 -6.62 -14.97 16.90
C ILE A 302 -5.27 -15.13 16.20
N VAL A 303 -5.29 -15.16 14.87
CA VAL A 303 -4.17 -15.61 14.01
C VAL A 303 -2.88 -14.79 14.14
N ASP A 304 -2.97 -13.46 14.23
CA ASP A 304 -1.80 -12.58 14.28
C ASP A 304 -2.02 -11.35 15.19
N ASP A 305 -0.93 -10.65 15.50
CA ASP A 305 -0.95 -9.49 16.40
C ASP A 305 -1.72 -8.30 15.83
N TYR A 306 -1.73 -8.13 14.51
CA TYR A 306 -2.54 -7.11 13.86
C TYR A 306 -4.04 -7.34 14.11
N GLN A 307 -4.52 -8.57 13.95
CA GLN A 307 -5.91 -8.95 14.22
C GLN A 307 -6.24 -8.88 15.71
N ARG A 308 -5.30 -9.22 16.61
CA ARG A 308 -5.47 -9.06 18.07
C ARG A 308 -5.63 -7.58 18.46
N CYS A 309 -4.77 -6.72 17.91
CA CYS A 309 -4.86 -5.28 18.13
C CYS A 309 -6.15 -4.68 17.56
N ARG A 310 -6.56 -5.12 16.37
CA ARG A 310 -7.85 -4.75 15.79
C ARG A 310 -9.02 -5.18 16.68
N ALA A 311 -9.05 -6.43 17.14
CA ALA A 311 -10.08 -6.95 18.03
C ALA A 311 -10.18 -6.14 19.33
N ALA A 312 -9.04 -5.84 19.96
CA ALA A 312 -8.98 -5.01 21.16
C ALA A 312 -9.51 -3.59 20.90
N SER A 313 -9.16 -2.96 19.77
CA SER A 313 -9.70 -1.64 19.41
C SER A 313 -11.19 -1.65 19.10
N LEU A 314 -11.73 -2.71 18.48
CA LEU A 314 -13.18 -2.87 18.28
C LEU A 314 -13.91 -2.99 19.62
N PHE A 315 -13.34 -3.74 20.56
CA PHE A 315 -13.88 -3.82 21.91
C PHE A 315 -13.83 -2.46 22.62
N ALA A 316 -12.74 -1.70 22.47
CA ALA A 316 -12.65 -0.34 23.02
C ALA A 316 -13.74 0.60 22.47
N LEU A 317 -14.08 0.48 21.19
CA LEU A 317 -15.18 1.25 20.59
C LEU A 317 -16.54 0.85 21.19
N LYS A 318 -16.71 -0.43 21.54
CA LYS A 318 -17.92 -0.93 22.21
C LYS A 318 -18.08 -0.36 23.62
N VAL A 319 -17.00 -0.35 24.41
CA VAL A 319 -16.98 0.13 25.79
C VAL A 319 -16.41 1.54 25.92
N TYR A 320 -16.62 2.37 24.90
CA TYR A 320 -15.97 3.69 24.78
C TYR A 320 -16.30 4.63 25.93
N ASP A 321 -17.39 4.40 26.67
CA ASP A 321 -17.84 5.18 27.82
C ASP A 321 -17.31 4.64 29.17
N GLN A 322 -16.48 3.59 29.15
CA GLN A 322 -15.95 2.92 30.34
C GLN A 322 -14.43 3.11 30.45
N PRO A 323 -13.94 4.21 31.04
CA PRO A 323 -12.52 4.56 31.05
C PRO A 323 -11.62 3.54 31.77
N ASP A 324 -12.15 2.80 32.75
CA ASP A 324 -11.38 1.75 33.43
C ASP A 324 -11.07 0.59 32.47
N GLN A 325 -12.05 0.12 31.69
CA GLN A 325 -11.83 -0.88 30.66
C GLN A 325 -10.93 -0.38 29.54
N LEU A 326 -11.08 0.89 29.12
CA LEU A 326 -10.20 1.48 28.12
C LEU A 326 -8.73 1.47 28.55
N ARG A 327 -8.42 1.62 29.86
CA ARG A 327 -7.05 1.52 30.37
C ARG A 327 -6.52 0.09 30.33
N GLU A 328 -7.34 -0.91 30.63
CA GLU A 328 -6.97 -2.33 30.49
C GLU A 328 -6.67 -2.67 29.03
N ILE A 329 -7.52 -2.22 28.10
CA ILE A 329 -7.34 -2.40 26.67
C ILE A 329 -6.08 -1.68 26.19
N GLN A 330 -5.85 -0.44 26.64
CA GLN A 330 -4.64 0.31 26.30
C GLN A 330 -3.38 -0.44 26.75
N GLN A 331 -3.38 -1.01 27.95
CA GLN A 331 -2.26 -1.81 28.44
C GLN A 331 -2.03 -3.02 27.52
N TYR A 332 -3.09 -3.78 27.20
CA TYR A 332 -2.99 -4.94 26.31
C TYR A 332 -2.40 -4.59 24.94
N VAL A 333 -2.92 -3.54 24.29
CA VAL A 333 -2.45 -3.14 22.93
C VAL A 333 -1.02 -2.57 22.96
N ARG A 334 -0.56 -2.01 24.09
CA ARG A 334 0.82 -1.53 24.26
C ARG A 334 1.85 -2.65 24.41
N GLU A 335 1.43 -3.83 24.86
CA GLU A 335 2.30 -5.01 25.01
C GLU A 335 2.53 -5.74 23.68
N LEU A 336 1.72 -5.45 22.66
CA LEU A 336 1.83 -6.01 21.31
C LEU A 336 2.77 -5.17 20.41
N PRO A 337 3.30 -5.75 19.32
CA PRO A 337 4.25 -5.07 18.43
C PRO A 337 3.73 -3.70 17.93
N PRO A 338 4.46 -2.59 18.14
CA PRO A 338 3.99 -1.26 17.79
C PRO A 338 3.68 -1.06 16.30
N PHE A 339 4.41 -1.75 15.43
CA PHE A 339 4.21 -1.66 13.98
C PHE A 339 2.84 -2.19 13.56
N ASP A 340 2.40 -3.30 14.14
CA ASP A 340 1.12 -3.93 13.82
C ASP A 340 -0.06 -3.22 14.51
N CYS A 341 0.21 -2.51 15.61
CA CYS A 341 -0.82 -2.03 16.52
C CYS A 341 -1.00 -0.52 16.54
N GLY A 342 -0.17 0.26 15.85
CA GLY A 342 -0.17 1.73 15.97
C GLY A 342 -1.53 2.38 15.73
N ARG A 343 -2.30 1.92 14.74
CA ARG A 343 -3.66 2.42 14.49
C ARG A 343 -4.62 2.13 15.64
N SER A 344 -4.57 0.90 16.17
CA SER A 344 -5.38 0.50 17.33
C SER A 344 -4.97 1.27 18.59
N GLN A 345 -3.66 1.50 18.79
CA GLN A 345 -3.15 2.34 19.88
C GLN A 345 -3.67 3.77 19.77
N ALA A 346 -3.56 4.40 18.59
CA ALA A 346 -4.08 5.74 18.34
C ALA A 346 -5.59 5.84 18.61
N THR A 347 -6.35 4.82 18.19
CA THR A 347 -7.80 4.73 18.46
C THR A 347 -8.11 4.68 19.95
N VAL A 348 -7.49 3.75 20.69
CA VAL A 348 -7.72 3.60 22.14
C VAL A 348 -7.27 4.86 22.91
N ASN A 349 -6.15 5.47 22.52
CA ASN A 349 -5.64 6.69 23.13
C ASN A 349 -6.61 7.87 22.95
N ARG A 350 -7.21 8.02 21.76
CA ARG A 350 -8.22 9.06 21.51
C ARG A 350 -9.46 8.85 22.37
N LEU A 351 -9.99 7.62 22.42
CA LEU A 351 -11.13 7.29 23.28
C LEU A 351 -10.86 7.62 24.75
N LEU A 352 -9.69 7.27 25.28
CA LEU A 352 -9.29 7.64 26.65
C LEU A 352 -9.24 9.15 26.85
N SER A 353 -8.79 9.90 25.84
CA SER A 353 -8.67 11.35 25.92
C SER A 353 -10.02 12.07 25.96
N LEU A 354 -11.12 11.41 25.57
CA LEU A 354 -12.48 11.95 25.71
C LEU A 354 -12.97 11.98 27.17
N HIS A 355 -12.28 11.29 28.09
CA HIS A 355 -12.64 11.16 29.52
C HIS A 355 -11.73 11.93 30.48
N ILE A 356 -10.78 12.71 29.93
CA ILE A 356 -9.82 13.52 30.68
C ILE A 356 -10.25 14.99 30.56
#